data_AF-A0A1Q8QHK6-F1
#
_entry.id   AF-A0A1Q8QHK6-F1
#
_cell.length_a   1.000
_cell.length_b   1.000
_cell.length_c   1.000
_cell.angle_alpha   90.00
_cell.angle_beta   90.00
_cell.angle_gamma   90.00
#
_symmetry.space_group_name_H-M   'P 1'
#
loop_
_entity.id
_entity.type
_entity.pdbx_description
1 polymer ?
#
loop_
_entity_poly.entity_id
_entity_poly.type
_entity_poly.pdbx_seq_one_letter_code
_entity_poly.pdbx_strand_id
1 'polypeptide(L)'
;MQLFRPSLILALSLVLCLPLLACSGKKNPWIAPDQSQILAEKVKNNRNAYLRYSQAEEDARKDGSAEAVEHYGRAKEQARQELERAEQELAAYQSSKGLAPQKKTP
;
A
#
# COMPACT_ATOMS: atom_id res chain seq x y z
N MET A 1 47.96 -24.88 -7.55
CA MET A 1 46.57 -24.36 -7.56
C MET A 1 46.25 -23.68 -6.23
N GLN A 2 46.57 -22.38 -6.07
CA GLN A 2 46.34 -21.65 -4.80
C GLN A 2 45.67 -20.28 -4.96
N LEU A 3 45.11 -19.97 -6.15
CA LEU A 3 44.50 -18.67 -6.44
C LEU A 3 42.98 -18.60 -6.15
N PHE A 4 42.33 -19.71 -5.76
CA PHE A 4 40.87 -19.77 -5.58
C PHE A 4 40.36 -19.35 -4.20
N ARG A 5 41.25 -19.20 -3.20
CA ARG A 5 40.85 -18.86 -1.82
C ARG A 5 40.47 -17.37 -1.62
N PRO A 6 41.18 -16.38 -2.18
CA PRO A 6 40.85 -14.98 -1.92
C PRO A 6 39.60 -14.49 -2.67
N SER A 7 39.29 -15.06 -3.85
CA SER A 7 38.10 -14.66 -4.62
C SER A 7 36.79 -15.09 -3.96
N LEU A 8 36.79 -16.24 -3.29
CA LEU A 8 35.61 -16.78 -2.60
C LEU A 8 35.25 -15.93 -1.37
N ILE A 9 36.27 -15.45 -0.63
CA ILE A 9 36.08 -14.56 0.52
C ILE A 9 35.55 -13.20 0.05
N LEU A 10 36.05 -12.69 -1.08
CA LEU A 10 35.63 -11.41 -1.65
C LEU A 10 34.21 -11.46 -2.24
N ALA A 11 33.82 -12.60 -2.84
CA ALA A 11 32.45 -12.83 -3.27
C ALA A 11 31.49 -12.93 -2.08
N LEU A 12 31.90 -13.61 -1.00
CA LEU A 12 31.09 -13.74 0.21
C LEU A 12 30.89 -12.39 0.91
N SER A 13 31.91 -11.54 0.98
CA SER A 13 31.80 -10.20 1.55
C SER A 13 30.94 -9.27 0.69
N LEU A 14 31.01 -9.41 -0.65
CA LEU A 14 30.14 -8.66 -1.56
C LEU A 14 28.66 -9.03 -1.35
N VAL A 15 28.36 -10.33 -1.20
CA VAL A 15 26.99 -10.82 -0.94
C VAL A 15 26.47 -10.36 0.42
N LEU A 16 27.32 -10.31 1.45
CA LEU A 16 26.94 -9.81 2.76
C LEU A 16 26.65 -8.29 2.78
N CYS A 17 27.25 -7.52 1.86
CA CYS A 17 27.06 -6.06 1.78
C CYS A 17 25.86 -5.64 0.90
N LEU A 18 25.35 -6.51 0.01
CA LEU A 18 24.15 -6.25 -0.78
C LEU A 18 22.89 -5.86 0.03
N PRO A 19 22.56 -6.49 1.18
CA PRO A 19 21.39 -6.09 1.96
C PRO A 19 21.50 -4.70 2.59
N LEU A 20 22.71 -4.17 2.79
CA LEU A 20 22.90 -2.82 3.34
C LEU A 20 22.53 -1.72 2.33
N LEU A 21 22.67 -1.99 1.03
CA LEU A 21 22.27 -1.06 -0.04
C LEU A 21 20.74 -1.03 -0.25
N ALA A 22 20.03 -2.08 0.18
CA ALA A 22 18.57 -2.18 0.04
C ALA A 22 17.78 -1.39 1.11
N CYS A 23 18.44 -0.89 2.16
CA CYS A 23 17.81 -0.10 3.22
C CYS A 23 17.66 1.39 2.89
N SER A 24 18.17 1.87 1.74
CA SER A 24 18.01 3.26 1.31
C SER A 24 16.64 3.46 0.63
N GLY A 25 15.57 3.21 1.37
CA GLY A 25 14.25 3.68 0.99
C GLY A 25 14.26 5.21 0.96
N LYS A 26 13.88 5.81 -0.18
CA LYS A 26 13.77 7.27 -0.40
C LYS A 26 12.70 7.97 0.47
N LYS A 27 12.41 7.49 1.67
CA LYS A 27 11.52 8.16 2.62
C LYS A 27 12.38 8.68 3.75
N ASN A 28 12.66 9.99 3.72
CA ASN A 28 13.26 10.68 4.86
C ASN A 28 12.25 10.65 6.02
N PRO A 29 12.49 9.89 7.11
CA PRO A 29 11.53 9.76 8.21
C PRO A 29 11.40 11.05 9.02
N TRP A 30 12.28 12.03 8.82
CA TRP A 30 12.33 13.29 9.55
C TRP A 30 11.47 14.40 8.93
N ILE A 31 10.93 14.19 7.72
CA ILE A 31 10.01 15.14 7.09
C ILE A 31 8.58 14.73 7.49
N ALA A 32 7.90 15.60 8.25
CA ALA A 32 6.50 15.41 8.57
C ALA A 32 5.70 15.26 7.26
N PRO A 33 4.95 14.17 7.07
CA PRO A 33 4.19 13.98 5.85
C PRO A 33 3.15 15.08 5.74
N ASP A 34 3.05 15.68 4.56
CA ASP A 34 2.03 16.67 4.27
C ASP A 34 0.64 16.05 4.50
N GLN A 35 -0.27 16.81 5.11
CA GLN A 35 -1.62 16.33 5.44
C GLN A 35 -2.35 15.83 4.19
N SER A 36 -2.11 16.45 3.03
CA SER A 36 -2.64 15.99 1.75
C SER A 36 -2.19 14.57 1.38
N GLN A 37 -0.92 14.24 1.68
CA GLN A 37 -0.34 12.92 1.42
C GLN A 37 -0.88 11.88 2.38
N ILE A 38 -1.08 12.24 3.65
CA ILE A 38 -1.72 11.36 4.65
C ILE A 38 -3.14 11.00 4.19
N LEU A 39 -3.92 11.99 3.78
CA LEU A 39 -5.29 11.78 3.30
C LEU A 39 -5.34 10.98 1.99
N ALA A 40 -4.42 11.23 1.06
CA ALA A 40 -4.31 10.46 -0.17
C ALA A 40 -3.94 8.98 0.09
N GLU A 41 -3.00 8.72 0.99
CA GLU A 41 -2.67 7.35 1.41
C GLU A 41 -3.84 6.69 2.16
N LYS A 42 -4.62 7.44 2.94
CA LYS A 42 -5.86 6.93 3.57
C LYS A 42 -6.87 6.48 2.51
N VAL A 43 -7.14 7.28 1.48
CA VAL A 43 -8.02 6.91 0.36
C VAL A 43 -7.50 5.64 -0.34
N LYS A 44 -6.21 5.60 -0.66
CA LYS A 44 -5.58 4.45 -1.31
C LYS A 44 -5.69 3.17 -0.48
N ASN A 45 -5.47 3.26 0.83
CA ASN A 45 -5.55 2.11 1.73
C ASN A 45 -6.98 1.56 1.81
N ASN A 46 -7.98 2.44 1.96
CA ASN A 46 -9.39 2.02 1.97
C ASN A 46 -9.83 1.42 0.63
N ARG A 47 -9.35 1.99 -0.49
CA ARG A 47 -9.61 1.44 -1.82
C ARG A 47 -9.04 0.04 -1.99
N ASN A 48 -7.80 -0.18 -1.53
CA ASN A 48 -7.17 -1.49 -1.54
C ASN A 48 -7.91 -2.48 -0.64
N ALA A 49 -8.39 -2.05 0.53
CA ALA A 49 -9.20 -2.89 1.42
C ALA A 49 -10.49 -3.33 0.73
N TYR A 50 -11.23 -2.39 0.12
CA TYR A 50 -12.44 -2.69 -0.66
C TYR A 50 -12.17 -3.74 -1.75
N LEU A 51 -11.10 -3.56 -2.53
CA LEU A 51 -10.73 -4.50 -3.60
C LEU A 51 -10.40 -5.89 -3.05
N ARG A 52 -9.65 -5.98 -1.94
CA ARG A 52 -9.31 -7.25 -1.29
C ARG A 52 -10.55 -7.97 -0.79
N TYR A 53 -11.49 -7.28 -0.15
CA TYR A 53 -12.73 -7.90 0.30
C TYR A 53 -13.63 -8.31 -0.87
N SER A 54 -13.67 -7.51 -1.94
CA SER A 54 -14.41 -7.89 -3.15
C SER A 54 -13.84 -9.15 -3.80
N GLN A 55 -12.52 -9.30 -3.83
CA GLN A 55 -11.88 -10.51 -4.34
C GLN A 55 -12.14 -11.70 -3.42
N ALA A 56 -12.00 -11.53 -2.10
CA ALA A 56 -12.25 -12.59 -1.12
C ALA A 56 -13.71 -13.08 -1.14
N GLU A 57 -14.70 -12.18 -1.33
CA GLU A 57 -16.10 -12.54 -1.50
C GLU A 57 -16.32 -13.38 -2.78
N GLU A 58 -15.68 -12.98 -3.89
CA GLU A 58 -15.78 -13.71 -5.15
C GLU A 58 -15.17 -15.11 -5.04
N ASP A 59 -14.00 -15.22 -4.40
CA ASP A 59 -13.34 -16.50 -4.17
C ASP A 59 -14.16 -17.38 -3.20
N ALA A 60 -14.74 -16.80 -2.15
CA ALA A 60 -15.68 -17.51 -1.27
C ALA A 60 -16.94 -18.00 -2.00
N ARG A 61 -17.44 -17.24 -3.00
CA ARG A 61 -18.58 -17.64 -3.83
C ARG A 61 -18.22 -18.82 -4.73
N LYS A 62 -17.02 -18.82 -5.32
CA LYS A 62 -16.51 -19.96 -6.12
C LYS A 62 -16.34 -21.21 -5.26
N ASP A 63 -15.88 -21.05 -4.02
CA ASP A 63 -15.70 -22.15 -3.07
C ASP A 63 -17.04 -22.63 -2.46
N GLY A 64 -18.15 -21.95 -2.72
CA GLY A 64 -19.48 -22.31 -2.22
C GLY A 64 -19.68 -22.03 -0.72
N SER A 65 -18.82 -21.21 -0.11
CA SER A 65 -18.88 -20.89 1.32
C SER A 65 -19.81 -19.70 1.58
N ALA A 66 -21.10 -19.99 1.83
CA ALA A 66 -22.12 -18.96 2.05
C ALA A 66 -21.82 -18.05 3.26
N GLU A 67 -21.28 -18.61 4.35
CA GLU A 67 -20.89 -17.86 5.55
C GLU A 67 -19.75 -16.86 5.23
N ALA A 68 -18.72 -17.31 4.51
CA ALA A 68 -17.62 -16.44 4.10
C ALA A 68 -18.07 -15.35 3.12
N VAL A 69 -18.98 -15.65 2.20
CA VAL A 69 -19.59 -14.65 1.31
C VAL A 69 -20.29 -13.56 2.11
N GLU A 70 -21.08 -13.90 3.13
CA GLU A 70 -21.76 -12.91 3.97
C GLU A 70 -20.75 -12.07 4.77
N HIS A 71 -19.73 -12.71 5.36
CA HIS A 71 -18.69 -12.01 6.11
C HIS A 71 -17.89 -11.03 5.23
N TYR A 72 -17.40 -11.48 4.08
CA TYR A 72 -16.67 -10.61 3.16
C TYR A 72 -17.56 -9.56 2.52
N GLY A 73 -18.84 -9.86 2.26
CA GLY A 73 -19.82 -8.88 1.79
C GLY A 73 -20.01 -7.74 2.80
N ARG A 74 -20.16 -8.05 4.09
CA ARG A 74 -20.24 -7.03 5.16
C ARG A 74 -18.95 -6.21 5.27
N ALA A 75 -17.78 -6.87 5.26
CA ALA A 75 -16.49 -6.20 5.32
C ALA A 75 -16.24 -5.28 4.10
N LYS A 76 -16.68 -5.72 2.91
CA LYS A 76 -16.62 -4.93 1.67
C LYS A 76 -17.46 -3.67 1.78
N GLU A 77 -18.69 -3.77 2.28
CA GLU A 77 -19.57 -2.59 2.43
C GLU A 77 -19.02 -1.61 3.48
N GLN A 78 -18.46 -2.10 4.58
CA GLN A 78 -17.77 -1.25 5.55
C GLN A 78 -16.57 -0.53 4.92
N ALA A 79 -15.73 -1.26 4.18
CA ALA A 79 -14.58 -0.66 3.48
C ALA A 79 -15.01 0.38 2.44
N ARG A 80 -16.17 0.18 1.79
CA ARG A 80 -16.76 1.16 0.86
C ARG A 80 -17.17 2.45 1.57
N GLN A 81 -17.85 2.34 2.71
CA GLN A 81 -18.25 3.51 3.50
C GLN A 81 -17.02 4.30 4.01
N GLU A 82 -15.99 3.60 4.48
CA GLU A 82 -14.73 4.23 4.91
C GLU A 82 -13.97 4.89 3.74
N LEU A 83 -14.00 4.28 2.56
CA LEU A 83 -13.46 4.88 1.34
C LEU A 83 -14.17 6.19 1.00
N GLU A 84 -15.50 6.18 0.98
CA GLU A 84 -16.29 7.38 0.68
C GLU A 84 -16.00 8.52 1.67
N ARG A 85 -15.95 8.20 2.97
CA ARG A 85 -15.57 9.18 4.01
C ARG A 85 -14.16 9.74 3.79
N ALA A 86 -13.19 8.88 3.46
CA ALA A 86 -11.82 9.31 3.19
C ALA A 86 -11.73 10.20 1.93
N GLU A 87 -12.50 9.90 0.89
CA GLU A 87 -12.56 10.71 -0.33
C GLU A 87 -13.19 12.09 -0.05
N GLN A 88 -14.26 12.13 0.75
CA GLN A 88 -14.87 13.38 1.19
C GLN A 88 -13.89 14.22 2.04
N GLU A 89 -13.16 13.60 2.96
CA GLU A 89 -12.16 14.27 3.80
C GLU A 89 -11.02 14.86 2.95
N LEU A 90 -10.53 14.12 1.96
CA LEU A 90 -9.52 14.60 1.03
C LEU A 90 -10.05 15.77 0.17
N ALA A 91 -11.28 15.67 -0.33
CA ALA A 91 -11.90 16.73 -1.13
C ALA A 91 -12.14 18.01 -0.31
N ALA A 92 -12.60 17.87 0.94
CA ALA A 92 -12.77 18.98 1.87
C ALA A 92 -11.42 19.64 2.22
N TYR A 93 -10.37 18.85 2.41
CA TYR A 93 -9.03 19.38 2.64
C TYR A 93 -8.52 20.17 1.43
N GLN A 94 -8.64 19.61 0.22
CA GLN A 94 -8.24 20.27 -1.02
C GLN A 94 -8.98 21.59 -1.25
N SER A 95 -10.31 21.59 -1.04
CA SER A 95 -11.12 22.81 -1.17
C SER A 95 -10.75 23.87 -0.13
N SER A 96 -10.48 23.48 1.13
CA SER A 96 -10.08 24.39 2.21
C SER A 96 -8.72 25.07 1.96
N LYS A 97 -7.85 24.43 1.17
CA LYS A 97 -6.52 24.93 0.81
C LYS A 97 -6.48 25.65 -0.53
N GLY A 98 -7.61 25.77 -1.24
CA GLY A 98 -7.64 26.31 -2.61
C GLY A 98 -6.83 25.46 -3.59
N LEU A 99 -6.50 24.20 -3.23
CA LEU A 99 -5.79 23.27 -4.09
C LEU A 99 -6.83 22.69 -5.06
N ALA A 100 -6.70 23.02 -6.35
CA ALA A 100 -7.50 22.39 -7.38
C ALA A 100 -7.31 20.86 -7.33
N PRO A 101 -8.37 20.06 -7.58
CA PRO A 101 -8.27 18.60 -7.52
C PRO A 101 -7.12 18.13 -8.42
N GLN A 102 -6.17 17.40 -7.84
CA GLN A 102 -5.08 16.77 -8.57
C GLN A 102 -5.69 15.94 -9.70
N LYS A 103 -5.46 16.39 -10.93
CA LYS A 103 -6.00 15.81 -12.16
C LYS A 103 -5.64 14.33 -12.18
N LYS A 104 -6.65 13.44 -12.18
CA LYS A 104 -6.44 12.00 -12.44
C LYS A 104 -5.72 11.88 -13.77
N THR A 105 -4.43 11.52 -13.76
CA THR A 105 -3.71 11.14 -14.97
C THR A 105 -4.27 9.80 -15.45
N PRO A 106 -4.54 9.66 -16.77
CA PRO A 106 -5.14 8.47 -17.36
C PRO A 106 -4.27 7.22 -17.25
#